data_AF-A0AA95KEF0-F1
#
_entry.id   AF-A0AA95KEF0-F1
#
_cell.length_a   1.000
_cell.length_b   1.000
_cell.length_c   1.000
_cell.angle_alpha   90.00
_cell.angle_beta   90.00
_cell.angle_gamma   90.00
#
_symmetry.space_group_name_H-M   'P 1'
#
loop_
_entity.id
_entity.type
_entity.pdbx_description
1 polymer ?
#
loop_
_entity_poly.entity_id
_entity_poly.type
_entity_poly.pdbx_seq_one_letter_code
_entity_poly.pdbx_strand_id
1 'polypeptide(L)' 'MTPAMTAEREIRLSFSKADEIHDGLDRAVDALIENAAADAACGILVTRHEPGTYTVALDESVPFGQTREVLAA' A
#
# COMPACT_ATOMS: atom_id res chain seq x y z
N MET A 1 -14.81 20.03 9.51
CA MET A 1 -13.99 20.27 8.31
C MET A 1 -12.74 19.43 8.50
N THR A 2 -12.78 18.23 7.95
CA THR A 2 -11.92 17.07 8.22
C THR A 2 -10.51 17.33 7.68
N PRO A 3 -9.44 16.97 8.42
CA PRO A 3 -8.08 17.36 8.08
C PRO A 3 -7.56 16.60 6.86
N ALA A 4 -6.72 17.30 6.10
CA ALA A 4 -5.87 16.72 5.07
C ALA A 4 -4.77 15.87 5.73
N MET A 5 -4.95 14.55 5.75
CA MET A 5 -3.90 13.56 6.06
C MET A 5 -3.98 12.46 4.99
N THR A 6 -3.77 12.83 3.73
CA THR A 6 -3.89 11.90 2.59
C THR A 6 -2.53 11.33 2.17
N ALA A 7 -1.41 11.86 2.68
CA ALA A 7 -0.07 11.47 2.24
C ALA A 7 0.62 10.38 3.10
N GLU A 8 0.09 10.06 4.28
CA GLU A 8 0.73 9.11 5.22
C GLU A 8 0.19 7.69 5.09
N ARG A 9 -0.89 7.51 4.31
CA ARG A 9 -1.59 6.24 4.13
C ARG A 9 -1.35 5.59 2.78
N GLU A 10 -0.53 6.18 1.92
CA GLU A 10 -0.19 5.62 0.61
C GLU A 10 1.30 5.74 0.31
N ILE A 11 1.87 4.71 -0.29
CA ILE A 11 3.25 4.64 -0.75
C ILE A 11 3.24 4.22 -2.22
N ARG A 12 3.72 5.11 -3.08
CA ARG A 12 3.96 4.79 -4.48
C ARG A 12 5.36 4.23 -4.66
N LEU A 13 5.45 3.08 -5.31
CA LEU A 13 6.68 2.36 -5.59
C LEU A 13 6.84 2.22 -7.10
N SER A 14 8.07 2.38 -7.56
CA SER A 14 8.42 2.23 -8.97
C SER A 14 9.73 1.47 -9.07
N PHE A 15 9.67 0.27 -9.62
CA PHE A 15 10.78 -0.65 -9.76
C PHE A 15 11.15 -0.79 -11.23
N SER A 16 12.46 -0.73 -11.51
CA SER A 16 12.97 -0.96 -12.86
C SER A 16 13.32 -2.43 -13.11
N LYS A 17 13.42 -3.24 -12.06
CA LYS A 17 13.80 -4.67 -12.12
C LYS A 17 12.78 -5.51 -11.37
N ALA A 18 12.40 -6.63 -11.97
CA ALA A 18 11.43 -7.55 -11.36
C ALA A 18 11.89 -8.14 -10.03
N ASP A 19 13.19 -8.34 -9.87
CA ASP A 19 13.82 -8.88 -8.65
C ASP A 19 13.64 -7.94 -7.45
N GLU A 20 13.69 -6.61 -7.67
CA GLU A 20 13.54 -5.60 -6.63
C GLU A 20 12.07 -5.36 -6.24
N ILE A 21 11.12 -5.84 -7.04
CA ILE A 21 9.69 -5.67 -6.78
C ILE A 21 9.30 -6.38 -5.49
N HIS A 22 9.72 -7.63 -5.30
CA HIS A 22 9.24 -8.42 -4.17
C HIS A 22 9.73 -7.85 -2.83
N ASP A 23 11.04 -7.66 -2.68
CA ASP A 23 11.65 -7.06 -1.48
C ASP A 23 11.15 -5.63 -1.23
N GLY A 24 11.01 -4.83 -2.28
CA GLY A 24 10.56 -3.45 -2.15
C GLY A 24 9.09 -3.34 -1.76
N LEU A 25 8.24 -4.22 -2.29
CA LEU A 25 6.82 -4.28 -1.95
C LEU A 25 6.64 -4.78 -0.51
N ASP A 26 7.37 -5.83 -0.12
CA ASP A 26 7.32 -6.39 1.23
C ASP A 26 7.70 -5.33 2.29
N ARG A 27 8.81 -4.63 2.07
CA ARG A 27 9.24 -3.54 2.96
C ARG A 27 8.24 -2.38 3.05
N ALA A 28 7.61 -2.02 1.93
CA ALA A 28 6.63 -0.95 1.91
C ALA A 28 5.32 -1.37 2.60
N VAL A 29 4.93 -2.63 2.44
CA VAL A 29 3.80 -3.24 3.14
C VAL A 29 4.06 -3.24 4.64
N ASP A 30 5.25 -3.67 5.11
CA ASP A 30 5.62 -3.63 6.53
C ASP A 30 5.54 -2.21 7.10
N ALA A 31 6.11 -1.23 6.41
CA ALA A 31 6.06 0.17 6.84
C ALA A 31 4.61 0.69 6.93
N LEU A 32 3.73 0.27 6.01
CA LEU A 32 2.31 0.60 6.05
C LEU A 32 1.56 -0.17 7.13
N ILE A 33 1.91 -1.43 7.43
CA ILE A 33 1.36 -2.21 8.54
C ILE A 33 1.68 -1.53 9.87
N GLU A 34 2.93 -1.11 10.08
CA GLU A 34 3.33 -0.40 11.29
C GLU A 34 2.52 0.90 11.46
N ASN A 35 2.25 1.61 10.36
CA ASN A 35 1.42 2.82 10.37
C ASN A 35 -0.07 2.51 10.60
N ALA A 36 -0.60 1.46 9.94
CA ALA A 36 -1.98 1.03 10.07
C ALA A 36 -2.31 0.43 11.43
N ALA A 37 -1.35 -0.27 12.05
CA ALA A 37 -1.49 -0.84 13.38
C ALA A 37 -1.71 0.24 14.45
N ALA A 38 -1.25 1.47 14.20
CA ALA A 38 -1.55 2.61 15.07
C ALA A 38 -3.04 3.02 15.02
N ASP A 39 -3.70 2.88 13.86
CA ASP A 39 -5.12 3.17 13.66
C ASP A 39 -6.01 1.93 13.88
N ALA A 40 -5.43 0.73 13.75
CA ALA A 40 -6.03 -0.61 13.90
C ALA A 40 -7.38 -0.81 13.18
N ALA A 41 -7.67 -0.01 12.16
CA ALA A 41 -8.99 0.06 11.52
C ALA A 41 -8.98 -0.25 10.01
N CYS A 42 -7.82 -0.21 9.35
CA CYS A 42 -7.73 -0.35 7.89
C CYS A 42 -6.79 -1.48 7.47
N GLY A 43 -7.11 -2.15 6.36
CA GLY A 43 -6.25 -3.11 5.69
C GLY A 43 -5.43 -2.45 4.58
N ILE A 44 -4.77 -3.27 3.76
CA ILE A 44 -3.81 -2.79 2.75
C ILE A 44 -4.34 -3.10 1.36
N LEU A 45 -4.37 -2.09 0.49
CA LEU A 45 -4.72 -2.18 -0.91
C LEU A 45 -3.47 -1.91 -1.76
N VAL A 46 -3.02 -2.94 -2.48
CA VAL A 46 -1.95 -2.85 -3.48
C VAL A 46 -2.60 -2.64 -4.85
N THR A 47 -2.38 -1.48 -5.45
CA THR A 47 -2.82 -1.16 -6.81
C THR A 47 -1.62 -1.23 -7.75
N ARG A 48 -1.62 -2.21 -8.66
CA ARG A 48 -0.62 -2.32 -9.71
C ARG A 48 -1.07 -1.50 -10.91
N HIS A 49 -0.31 -0.47 -11.26
CA HIS A 49 -0.60 0.39 -12.40
C HIS A 49 0.03 -0.14 -13.69
N GLU A 50 1.31 -0.45 -13.64
CA GLU A 50 2.11 -0.82 -14.81
C GLU A 50 3.14 -1.89 -14.39
N PRO A 51 3.82 -2.56 -15.35
CA PRO A 51 4.95 -3.43 -15.02
C PRO A 51 6.04 -2.63 -14.28
N GLY A 52 6.17 -2.85 -12.97
CA GLY A 52 7.12 -2.14 -12.10
C GLY A 52 6.51 -0.99 -11.30
N THR A 53 5.30 -0.51 -11.62
CA THR A 53 4.65 0.58 -10.88
C THR A 53 3.52 0.06 -10.00
N TYR A 54 3.66 0.25 -8.70
CA TYR A 54 2.72 -0.20 -7.68
C TYR A 54 2.41 0.94 -6.72
N THR A 55 1.19 0.98 -6.22
CA THR A 55 0.76 1.89 -5.17
C THR A 55 0.22 1.05 -4.04
N VAL A 56 0.79 1.16 -2.85
CA VAL A 56 0.31 0.46 -1.66
C VAL A 56 -0.36 1.50 -0.77
N ALA A 57 -1.63 1.32 -0.44
CA ALA A 57 -2.39 2.26 0.37
C ALA A 57 -3.20 1.57 1.46
N LEU A 58 -3.46 2.25 2.57
CA LEU A 58 -4.40 1.80 3.59
C LEU A 58 -5.82 2.12 3.16
N ASP A 59 -6.66 1.09 3.14
CA ASP A 59 -8.04 1.20 2.68
C ASP A 59 -8.98 0.62 3.74
N GLU A 60 -10.02 1.39 4.08
CA GLU A 60 -11.04 0.99 5.06
C GLU A 60 -11.99 -0.09 4.53
N SER A 61 -12.05 -0.28 3.21
CA SER A 61 -12.80 -1.38 2.57
C SER A 61 -12.08 -2.71 2.72
N VAL A 62 -10.77 -2.69 3.00
CA VAL A 62 -9.99 -3.88 3.29
C VAL A 62 -9.95 -4.07 4.81
N PRO A 63 -10.36 -5.22 5.36
CA PRO A 63 -10.28 -5.44 6.80
C PRO A 63 -8.82 -5.44 7.28
N PHE A 64 -8.58 -4.92 8.48
CA PHE A 64 -7.26 -4.99 9.12
C PHE A 64 -6.73 -6.44 9.13
N GLY A 65 -5.46 -6.60 8.75
CA GLY A 65 -4.83 -7.92 8.59
C GLY A 65 -5.06 -8.59 7.23
N GLN A 66 -5.72 -7.92 6.28
CA GLN A 66 -5.77 -8.36 4.88
C GLN A 66 -5.00 -7.42 3.96
N THR A 67 -4.39 -8.02 2.94
CA THR A 67 -3.76 -7.32 1.81
C THR A 67 -4.47 -7.73 0.53
N ARG A 68 -4.96 -6.76 -0.23
CA ARG A 68 -5.69 -6.99 -1.48
C ARG A 68 -4.95 -6.35 -2.64
N GLU A 69 -4.68 -7.13 -3.68
CA GLU A 69 -4.10 -6.61 -4.92
C GLU A 69 -5.20 -6.32 -5.96
N VAL A 70 -5.10 -5.17 -6.63
CA VAL A 70 -5.94 -4.77 -7.76
C VAL A 70 -5.07 -4.27 -8.90
N LEU A 71 -5.49 -4.58 -10.13
CA LEU A 71 -4.87 -4.03 -11.34
C LEU A 71 -5.60 -2.73 -11.72
N ALA A 72 -4.87 -1.64 -11.87
CA ALA A 72 -5.43 -0.44 -12.47
C ALA A 72 -5.62 -0.72 -13.97
N ALA A 73 -6.88 -0.66 -14.41
CA ALA A 73 -7.27 -0.92 -15.80
C ALA A 73 -6.91 0.23 -16.74
#